data_AF-A9U7E3-F1
#
_entry.id   AF-A9U7E3-F1
#
_cell.length_a   1.000
_cell.length_b   1.000
_cell.length_c   1.000
_cell.angle_alpha   90.00
_cell.angle_beta   90.00
_cell.angle_gamma   90.00
#
_symmetry.space_group_name_H-M   'P 1'
#
loop_
_entity.id
_entity.type
_entity.pdbx_description
1 polymer ?
#
loop_
_entity_poly.entity_id
_entity_poly.type
_entity_poly.pdbx_seq_one_letter_code
_entity_poly.pdbx_strand_id
1 'polypeptide(L)'
;QTRSTVSGIYVPFWTFDAQTDSDYSAEVGTYHYRTETRTRTVDGKTETYEEQVRYTVWHWTSGSYERFFNDVLVPASKQHDIRLMEQFDDFSLEDLRPYKPEYLSGFVAERYTVPLREGWSDAVSRMDDSLEDSIRRQIGGDELRNLSIDTQYSEQTYKHILLPLWNASYTYKEKVYRYMVNGETGSISGKVPRSGWKITFFTLFCVLVVAAIILYFYQS
;
A
#
# COMPACT_ATOMS: atom_id res chain seq x y z
N GLN A 1 19.85 -6.37 -28.84
CA GLN A 1 20.93 -6.29 -27.83
C GLN A 1 20.32 -5.77 -26.55
N THR A 2 20.50 -6.51 -25.48
CA THR A 2 20.07 -6.11 -24.15
C THR A 2 21.19 -5.32 -23.50
N ARG A 3 20.92 -4.10 -23.05
CA ARG A 3 21.82 -3.36 -22.16
C ARG A 3 21.20 -3.35 -20.76
N SER A 4 21.95 -3.87 -19.80
CA SER A 4 21.62 -3.83 -18.38
C SER A 4 22.69 -3.01 -17.67
N THR A 5 22.27 -2.08 -16.82
CA THR A 5 23.17 -1.29 -15.97
C THR A 5 22.67 -1.37 -14.55
N VAL A 6 23.56 -1.72 -13.64
CA VAL A 6 23.32 -1.75 -12.20
C VAL A 6 24.30 -0.77 -11.56
N SER A 7 23.78 0.13 -10.74
CA SER A 7 24.60 1.09 -9.99
C SER A 7 24.10 1.17 -8.55
N GLY A 8 25.03 1.05 -7.61
CA GLY A 8 24.75 1.39 -6.21
C GLY A 8 24.70 2.90 -6.05
N ILE A 9 23.62 3.39 -5.44
CA ILE A 9 23.40 4.80 -5.17
C ILE A 9 22.98 4.99 -3.72
N TYR A 10 23.37 6.11 -3.12
CA TYR A 10 22.80 6.57 -1.87
C TYR A 10 21.74 7.61 -2.19
N VAL A 11 20.51 7.31 -1.79
CA VAL A 11 19.35 8.17 -2.02
C VAL A 11 19.02 8.91 -0.72
N PRO A 12 18.79 10.23 -0.77
CA PRO A 12 18.42 11.00 0.41
C PRO A 12 16.96 10.77 0.77
N PHE A 13 16.70 10.61 2.07
CA PHE A 13 15.38 10.52 2.67
C PHE A 13 15.28 11.43 3.89
N TRP A 14 14.06 11.85 4.15
CA TRP A 14 13.65 12.35 5.44
C TRP A 14 13.02 11.21 6.24
N THR A 15 13.30 11.16 7.53
CA THR A 15 12.53 10.38 8.50
C THR A 15 11.90 11.37 9.47
N PHE A 16 10.67 11.09 9.87
CA PHE A 16 9.94 11.93 10.80
C PHE A 16 9.40 11.10 11.94
N ASP A 17 9.58 11.62 13.15
CA ASP A 17 8.95 11.11 14.36
C ASP A 17 7.90 12.13 14.79
N ALA A 18 6.72 11.66 15.20
CA ALA A 18 5.66 12.53 15.71
C ALA A 18 4.71 11.75 16.62
N GLN A 19 4.33 12.38 17.74
CA GLN A 19 3.19 11.94 18.53
C GLN A 19 1.92 12.56 17.94
N THR A 20 0.88 11.75 17.80
CA THR A 20 -0.43 12.17 17.31
C THR A 20 -1.50 11.93 18.34
N ASP A 21 -2.36 12.93 18.51
CA ASP A 21 -3.55 12.90 19.35
C ASP A 21 -4.74 13.25 18.46
N SER A 22 -5.56 12.26 18.13
CA SER A 22 -6.67 12.39 17.17
C SER A 22 -8.02 12.23 17.85
N ASP A 23 -8.86 13.27 17.78
CA ASP A 23 -10.27 13.17 18.14
C ASP A 23 -11.10 12.81 16.90
N TYR A 24 -12.03 11.87 17.03
CA TYR A 24 -12.86 11.43 15.91
C TYR A 24 -14.34 11.34 16.25
N SER A 25 -15.15 11.48 15.20
CA SER A 25 -16.58 11.16 15.21
C SER A 25 -16.99 10.47 13.91
N ALA A 26 -17.95 9.56 13.99
CA ALA A 26 -18.48 8.83 12.84
C ALA A 26 -19.89 8.29 13.09
N GLU A 27 -20.59 7.91 12.02
CA GLU A 27 -21.75 7.05 12.10
C GLU A 27 -21.38 5.61 11.74
N VAL A 28 -21.78 4.67 12.58
CA VAL A 28 -21.53 3.24 12.42
C VAL A 28 -22.83 2.54 12.06
N GLY A 29 -22.80 1.79 10.97
CA GLY A 29 -23.89 0.97 10.50
C GLY A 29 -23.72 -0.47 10.96
N THR A 30 -24.76 -1.03 11.57
CA THR A 30 -24.86 -2.47 11.84
C THR A 30 -25.92 -3.08 10.94
N TYR A 31 -25.57 -4.18 10.27
CA TYR A 31 -26.49 -4.93 9.44
C TYR A 31 -27.47 -5.72 10.29
N HIS A 32 -28.74 -5.54 9.98
CA HIS A 32 -29.82 -6.37 10.47
C HIS A 32 -30.58 -6.96 9.28
N TYR A 33 -31.24 -8.08 9.52
CA TYR A 33 -32.02 -8.79 8.52
C TYR A 33 -33.44 -8.94 9.02
N ARG A 34 -34.42 -8.74 8.14
CA ARG A 34 -35.82 -9.05 8.40
C ARG A 34 -36.39 -9.85 7.24
N THR A 35 -37.33 -10.71 7.56
CA THR A 35 -38.08 -11.50 6.59
C THR A 35 -39.20 -10.64 6.03
N GLU A 36 -39.22 -10.43 4.71
CA GLU A 36 -40.32 -9.77 4.00
C GLU A 36 -41.05 -10.79 3.12
N THR A 37 -42.38 -10.73 3.15
CA THR A 37 -43.22 -11.53 2.26
C THR A 37 -43.42 -10.76 0.95
N ARG A 38 -43.00 -11.34 -0.18
CA ARG A 38 -43.16 -10.76 -1.52
C ARG A 38 -43.90 -11.70 -2.45
N THR A 39 -44.49 -11.13 -3.50
CA THR A 39 -45.19 -11.88 -4.54
C THR A 39 -44.49 -11.73 -5.87
N ARG A 40 -44.29 -12.83 -6.59
CA ARG A 40 -43.79 -12.83 -7.98
C ARG A 40 -44.71 -13.65 -8.88
N THR A 41 -44.77 -13.31 -10.15
CA THR A 41 -45.51 -14.12 -11.13
C THR A 41 -44.55 -15.06 -11.85
N VAL A 42 -44.79 -16.37 -11.74
CA VAL A 42 -44.05 -17.43 -12.43
C VAL A 42 -45.07 -18.24 -13.22
N ASP A 43 -44.86 -18.41 -14.53
CA ASP A 43 -45.77 -19.14 -15.43
C ASP A 43 -47.24 -18.68 -15.36
N GLY A 44 -47.47 -17.37 -15.20
CA GLY A 44 -48.81 -16.77 -15.11
C GLY A 44 -49.52 -17.00 -13.76
N LYS A 45 -48.89 -17.65 -12.79
CA LYS A 45 -49.39 -17.83 -11.42
C LYS A 45 -48.66 -16.89 -10.46
N THR A 46 -49.39 -16.28 -9.54
CA THR A 46 -48.80 -15.47 -8.47
C THR A 46 -48.35 -16.39 -7.34
N GLU A 47 -47.05 -16.38 -7.05
CA GLU A 47 -46.44 -17.11 -5.94
C GLU A 47 -45.98 -16.13 -4.86
N THR A 48 -46.27 -16.47 -3.60
CA THR A 48 -45.75 -15.76 -2.43
C THR A 48 -44.48 -16.45 -1.96
N TYR A 49 -43.42 -15.68 -1.71
CA TYR A 49 -42.16 -16.18 -1.16
C TYR A 49 -41.63 -15.25 -0.07
N GLU A 50 -40.79 -15.80 0.80
CA GLU A 50 -40.09 -15.04 1.84
C GLU A 50 -38.71 -14.64 1.33
N GLU A 51 -38.35 -13.37 1.53
CA GLU A 51 -37.05 -12.82 1.18
C GLU A 51 -36.39 -12.22 2.43
N GLN A 52 -35.13 -12.57 2.68
CA GLN A 52 -34.33 -11.91 3.71
C GLN A 52 -33.82 -10.58 3.16
N VAL A 53 -34.30 -9.48 3.72
CA VAL A 53 -33.91 -8.12 3.33
C VAL A 53 -32.98 -7.54 4.38
N ARG A 54 -31.80 -7.08 3.93
CA ARG A 54 -30.81 -6.38 4.77
C ARG A 54 -31.21 -4.92 4.95
N TYR A 55 -31.15 -4.43 6.18
CA TYR A 55 -31.24 -3.01 6.52
C TYR A 55 -30.13 -2.62 7.49
N THR A 56 -29.73 -1.35 7.47
CA THR A 56 -28.63 -0.84 8.30
C THR A 56 -29.19 0.06 9.39
N VAL A 57 -28.84 -0.23 10.65
CA VAL A 57 -29.14 0.64 11.80
C VAL A 57 -27.90 1.48 12.09
N TRP A 58 -28.07 2.81 12.05
CA TRP A 58 -26.99 3.77 12.24
C TRP A 58 -26.99 4.33 13.66
N HIS A 59 -25.80 4.47 14.25
CA HIS A 59 -25.60 5.19 15.51
C HIS A 59 -24.33 6.02 15.45
N TRP A 60 -24.32 7.15 16.16
CA TRP A 60 -23.14 8.00 16.28
C TRP A 60 -22.15 7.41 17.28
N THR A 61 -20.87 7.52 16.94
CA THR A 61 -19.74 7.20 17.81
C THR A 61 -18.72 8.32 17.77
N SER A 62 -17.99 8.48 18.87
CA SER A 62 -16.88 9.42 18.99
C SER A 62 -15.85 8.88 19.97
N GLY A 63 -14.61 9.29 19.81
CA GLY A 63 -13.53 8.89 20.71
C GLY A 63 -12.23 9.62 20.38
N SER A 64 -11.19 9.26 21.11
CA SER A 64 -9.82 9.69 20.84
C SER A 64 -8.95 8.50 20.44
N TYR A 65 -7.90 8.77 19.68
CA TYR A 65 -6.91 7.81 19.24
C TYR A 65 -5.53 8.45 19.29
N GLU A 66 -4.64 7.87 20.07
CA GLU A 66 -3.26 8.34 20.19
C GLU A 66 -2.32 7.36 19.52
N ARG A 67 -1.32 7.89 18.80
CA ARG A 67 -0.30 7.06 18.18
C ARG A 67 1.02 7.80 18.03
N PHE A 68 2.10 7.13 18.43
CA PHE A 68 3.43 7.55 18.07
C PHE A 68 3.82 6.97 16.70
N PHE A 69 4.27 7.84 15.81
CA PHE A 69 4.89 7.47 14.55
C PHE A 69 6.39 7.59 14.70
N ASN A 70 7.10 6.49 14.46
CA ASN A 70 8.55 6.43 14.49
C ASN A 70 9.08 6.18 13.06
N ASP A 71 10.00 7.04 12.64
CA ASP A 71 10.73 6.98 11.37
C ASP A 71 9.83 6.88 10.12
N VAL A 72 8.83 7.75 10.00
CA VAL A 72 8.02 7.88 8.78
C VAL A 72 8.93 8.30 7.63
N LEU A 73 9.15 7.39 6.68
CA LEU A 73 10.13 7.53 5.62
C LEU A 73 9.55 8.26 4.40
N VAL A 74 10.21 9.37 4.02
CA VAL A 74 9.81 10.21 2.89
C VAL A 74 11.00 10.43 1.96
N PRO A 75 10.91 10.08 0.66
CA PRO A 75 11.97 10.35 -0.30
C PRO A 75 12.31 11.83 -0.40
N ALA A 76 13.59 12.18 -0.27
CA ALA A 76 14.04 13.58 -0.32
C ALA A 76 14.56 14.00 -1.73
N SER A 77 14.36 13.16 -2.75
CA SER A 77 14.79 13.39 -4.14
C SER A 77 13.64 13.13 -5.13
N LYS A 78 13.50 14.01 -6.13
CA LYS A 78 12.55 13.85 -7.24
C LYS A 78 13.17 13.20 -8.48
N GLN A 79 14.42 12.71 -8.38
CA GLN A 79 15.17 12.23 -9.55
C GLN A 79 14.70 10.87 -10.07
N HIS A 80 14.02 10.08 -9.22
CA HIS A 80 13.45 8.79 -9.63
C HIS A 80 11.94 8.75 -9.48
N ASP A 81 11.34 7.69 -10.02
CA ASP A 81 9.92 7.42 -9.88
C ASP A 81 9.60 7.18 -8.40
N ILE A 82 8.91 8.16 -7.80
CA ILE A 82 8.50 8.16 -6.39
C ILE A 82 7.77 6.86 -6.04
N ARG A 83 6.98 6.29 -6.98
CA ARG A 83 6.24 5.05 -6.75
C ARG A 83 7.13 3.82 -6.55
N LEU A 84 8.36 3.85 -7.06
CA LEU A 84 9.33 2.78 -6.80
C LEU A 84 10.00 2.97 -5.45
N MET A 85 10.26 4.22 -5.06
CA MET A 85 10.85 4.56 -3.77
C MET A 85 9.89 4.29 -2.60
N GLU A 86 8.60 4.56 -2.79
CA GLU A 86 7.55 4.32 -1.79
C GLU A 86 7.29 2.83 -1.50
N GLN A 87 7.72 1.94 -2.38
CA GLN A 87 7.60 0.49 -2.17
C GLN A 87 8.69 -0.05 -1.23
N PHE A 88 9.65 0.78 -0.80
CA PHE A 88 10.62 0.40 0.22
C PHE A 88 10.14 0.88 1.58
N ASP A 89 9.41 0.01 2.27
CA ASP A 89 9.00 0.18 3.66
C ASP A 89 9.82 -0.71 4.63
N ASP A 90 10.81 -1.45 4.11
CA ASP A 90 11.50 -2.53 4.82
C ASP A 90 12.94 -2.20 5.26
N PHE A 91 13.32 -0.93 5.30
CA PHE A 91 14.62 -0.53 5.82
C PHE A 91 14.70 -0.71 7.34
N SER A 92 15.81 -1.27 7.83
CA SER A 92 16.09 -1.32 9.27
C SER A 92 16.71 -0.01 9.71
N LEU A 93 15.86 0.95 10.10
CA LEU A 93 16.33 2.28 10.50
C LEU A 93 17.01 2.30 11.88
N GLU A 94 16.91 1.21 12.65
CA GLU A 94 17.60 1.03 13.93
C GLU A 94 19.14 0.99 13.78
N ASP A 95 19.63 0.55 12.61
CA ASP A 95 21.06 0.39 12.34
C ASP A 95 21.72 1.65 11.74
N LEU A 96 21.00 2.78 11.69
CA LEU A 96 21.51 4.04 11.15
C LEU A 96 22.80 4.48 11.85
N ARG A 97 23.84 4.71 11.03
CA ARG A 97 25.15 5.18 11.50
C ARG A 97 25.34 6.67 11.22
N PRO A 98 26.02 7.41 12.10
CA PRO A 98 26.45 8.77 11.80
C PRO A 98 27.23 8.81 10.49
N TYR A 99 26.94 9.82 9.68
CA TYR A 99 27.57 9.98 8.37
C TYR A 99 29.10 9.98 8.47
N LYS A 100 29.73 9.20 7.59
CA LYS A 100 31.16 9.18 7.37
C LYS A 100 31.46 9.19 5.87
N PRO A 101 32.38 10.02 5.37
CA PRO A 101 32.70 10.11 3.94
C PRO A 101 33.08 8.75 3.31
N GLU A 102 33.67 7.86 4.09
CA GLU A 102 34.09 6.53 3.66
C GLU A 102 32.92 5.67 3.19
N TYR A 103 31.69 5.89 3.70
CA TYR A 103 30.49 5.17 3.27
C TYR A 103 30.07 5.51 1.83
N LEU A 104 30.44 6.70 1.34
CA LEU A 104 30.16 7.14 -0.03
C LEU A 104 31.29 6.82 -1.01
N SER A 105 32.44 6.34 -0.53
CA SER A 105 33.59 6.05 -1.39
C SER A 105 33.23 4.98 -2.42
N GLY A 106 33.24 5.35 -3.71
CA GLY A 106 32.90 4.45 -4.81
C GLY A 106 31.40 4.37 -5.14
N PHE A 107 30.55 5.09 -4.41
CA PHE A 107 29.10 5.17 -4.66
C PHE A 107 28.69 6.58 -5.07
N VAL A 108 27.65 6.67 -5.90
CA VAL A 108 27.04 7.96 -6.24
C VAL A 108 26.04 8.32 -5.14
N ALA A 109 26.19 9.48 -4.51
CA ALA A 109 25.22 10.01 -3.57
C ALA A 109 24.40 11.12 -4.23
N GLU A 110 23.08 11.00 -4.15
CA GLU A 110 22.18 12.04 -4.63
C GLU A 110 22.10 13.20 -3.64
N ARG A 111 21.92 14.39 -4.19
CA ARG A 111 21.58 15.57 -3.39
C ARG A 111 20.07 15.66 -3.25
N TYR A 112 19.61 15.95 -2.03
CA TYR A 112 18.19 16.17 -1.79
C TYR A 112 17.70 17.36 -2.62
N THR A 113 16.49 17.21 -3.16
CA THR A 113 15.78 18.26 -3.92
C THR A 113 14.45 18.62 -3.27
N VAL A 114 13.95 17.79 -2.35
CA VAL A 114 12.73 18.02 -1.59
C VAL A 114 13.09 18.73 -0.28
N PRO A 115 12.63 19.97 -0.07
CA PRO A 115 12.85 20.68 1.19
C PRO A 115 12.13 20.00 2.36
N LEU A 116 12.65 20.18 3.58
CA LEU A 116 12.08 19.62 4.81
C LEU A 116 10.58 19.88 4.97
N ARG A 117 10.11 21.10 4.69
CA ARG A 117 8.68 21.47 4.80
C ARG A 117 7.80 20.66 3.84
N GLU A 118 8.28 20.42 2.62
CA GLU A 118 7.57 19.60 1.64
C GLU A 118 7.56 18.14 2.08
N GLY A 119 8.69 17.64 2.58
CA GLY A 119 8.78 16.29 3.16
C GLY A 119 7.86 16.08 4.36
N TRP A 120 7.73 17.08 5.25
CA TRP A 120 6.82 17.04 6.38
C TRP A 120 5.36 16.98 5.94
N SER A 121 4.97 17.75 4.92
CA SER A 121 3.60 17.69 4.38
C SER A 121 3.26 16.30 3.82
N ASP A 122 4.23 15.62 3.19
CA ASP A 122 4.06 14.24 2.72
C ASP A 122 3.96 13.25 3.91
N ALA A 123 4.81 13.43 4.93
CA ALA A 123 4.74 12.62 6.14
C ALA A 123 3.38 12.74 6.85
N VAL A 124 2.84 13.95 6.98
CA VAL A 124 1.50 14.20 7.54
C VAL A 124 0.43 13.45 6.75
N SER A 125 0.46 13.51 5.41
CA SER A 125 -0.50 12.76 4.59
C SER A 125 -0.42 11.24 4.85
N ARG A 126 0.78 10.69 4.96
CA ARG A 126 0.98 9.26 5.26
C ARG A 126 0.51 8.88 6.67
N MET A 127 0.75 9.76 7.65
CA MET A 127 0.29 9.58 9.02
C MET A 127 -1.24 9.62 9.09
N ASP A 128 -1.86 10.61 8.45
CA ASP A 128 -3.32 10.76 8.36
C ASP A 128 -3.99 9.53 7.71
N ASP A 129 -3.47 9.03 6.59
CA ASP A 129 -3.97 7.81 5.94
C ASP A 129 -3.90 6.60 6.89
N SER A 130 -2.77 6.45 7.60
CA SER A 130 -2.56 5.35 8.54
C SER A 130 -3.45 5.47 9.79
N LEU A 131 -3.70 6.70 10.27
CA LEU A 131 -4.61 7.00 11.36
C LEU A 131 -6.05 6.70 10.96
N GLU A 132 -6.49 7.13 9.79
CA GLU A 132 -7.83 6.85 9.27
C GLU A 132 -8.09 5.34 9.23
N ASP A 133 -7.18 4.56 8.65
CA ASP A 133 -7.29 3.09 8.61
C ASP A 133 -7.35 2.46 10.00
N SER A 134 -6.59 2.99 10.96
CA SER A 134 -6.51 2.46 12.31
C SER A 134 -7.76 2.81 13.13
N ILE A 135 -8.26 4.04 13.00
CA ILE A 135 -9.49 4.51 13.63
C ILE A 135 -10.69 3.77 13.06
N ARG A 136 -10.77 3.57 11.73
CA ARG A 136 -11.82 2.74 11.09
C ARG A 136 -11.85 1.32 11.67
N ARG A 137 -10.67 0.71 11.84
CA ARG A 137 -10.54 -0.63 12.46
C ARG A 137 -10.94 -0.63 13.94
N GLN A 138 -10.60 0.43 14.68
CA GLN A 138 -10.98 0.57 16.10
C GLN A 138 -12.49 0.75 16.28
N ILE A 139 -13.13 1.58 15.43
CA ILE A 139 -14.57 1.80 15.45
C ILE A 139 -15.32 0.50 15.11
N GLY A 140 -14.86 -0.22 14.08
CA GLY A 140 -15.51 -1.44 13.60
C GLY A 140 -16.86 -1.18 12.94
N GLY A 141 -17.78 -2.14 13.06
CA GLY A 141 -19.09 -2.13 12.40
C GLY A 141 -19.05 -2.66 10.96
N ASP A 142 -20.24 -2.77 10.37
CA ASP A 142 -20.41 -3.33 9.02
C ASP A 142 -20.25 -2.26 7.92
N GLU A 143 -20.68 -1.03 8.22
CA GLU A 143 -20.50 0.16 7.39
C GLU A 143 -20.08 1.34 8.26
N LEU A 144 -19.33 2.27 7.67
CA LEU A 144 -18.88 3.48 8.35
C LEU A 144 -19.05 4.68 7.42
N ARG A 145 -19.65 5.76 7.91
CA ARG A 145 -19.85 7.01 7.16
C ARG A 145 -19.63 8.23 8.04
N ASN A 146 -19.48 9.39 7.39
CA ASN A 146 -19.31 10.68 8.07
C ASN A 146 -18.16 10.68 9.09
N LEU A 147 -17.07 9.97 8.75
CA LEU A 147 -15.86 9.97 9.56
C LEU A 147 -15.22 11.36 9.48
N SER A 148 -15.06 11.98 10.64
CA SER A 148 -14.28 13.20 10.81
C SER A 148 -13.21 12.94 11.85
N ILE A 149 -11.98 13.29 11.53
CA ILE A 149 -10.81 13.14 12.41
C ILE A 149 -10.14 14.51 12.48
N ASP A 150 -9.86 14.98 13.69
CA ASP A 150 -9.05 16.17 13.96
C ASP A 150 -7.79 15.71 14.70
N THR A 151 -6.62 15.91 14.10
CA THR A 151 -5.35 15.39 14.60
C THR A 151 -4.42 16.53 15.00
N GLN A 152 -3.91 16.47 16.23
CA GLN A 152 -2.82 17.32 16.70
C GLN A 152 -1.49 16.56 16.65
N TYR A 153 -0.43 17.26 16.27
CA TYR A 153 0.91 16.70 16.10
C TYR A 153 1.87 17.34 17.11
N SER A 154 2.49 16.53 17.95
CA SER A 154 3.47 16.95 18.96
C SER A 154 4.78 16.14 18.85
N GLU A 155 5.80 16.54 19.62
CA GLU A 155 7.11 15.85 19.67
C GLU A 155 7.78 15.62 18.30
N GLN A 156 7.60 16.58 17.38
CA GLN A 156 8.03 16.46 15.99
C GLN A 156 9.55 16.48 15.89
N THR A 157 10.16 15.40 15.41
CA THR A 157 11.59 15.36 15.08
C THR A 157 11.82 14.89 13.65
N TYR A 158 13.01 15.16 13.12
CA TYR A 158 13.36 14.73 11.77
C TYR A 158 14.84 14.35 11.67
N LYS A 159 15.15 13.42 10.76
CA LYS A 159 16.53 13.08 10.39
C LYS A 159 16.66 13.12 8.87
N HIS A 160 17.77 13.66 8.38
CA HIS A 160 18.17 13.55 6.98
C HIS A 160 19.11 12.35 6.86
N ILE A 161 18.70 11.32 6.12
CA ILE A 161 19.45 10.07 6.00
C ILE A 161 19.75 9.75 4.54
N LEU A 162 20.75 8.91 4.34
CA LEU A 162 21.11 8.37 3.04
C LEU A 162 20.93 6.86 3.09
N LEU A 163 20.04 6.34 2.27
CA LEU A 163 19.77 4.90 2.22
C LEU A 163 20.45 4.28 0.98
N PRO A 164 21.14 3.13 1.15
CA PRO A 164 21.75 2.43 0.04
C PRO A 164 20.68 1.76 -0.80
N LEU A 165 20.62 2.10 -2.08
CA LEU A 165 19.73 1.50 -3.06
C LEU A 165 20.54 1.01 -4.26
N TRP A 166 20.20 -0.15 -4.79
CA TRP A 166 20.69 -0.59 -6.09
C TRP A 166 19.69 -0.21 -7.15
N ASN A 167 20.07 0.69 -8.05
CA ASN A 167 19.25 1.01 -9.21
C ASN A 167 19.67 0.11 -10.38
N ALA A 168 18.74 -0.73 -10.83
CA ALA A 168 18.92 -1.58 -11.99
C ALA A 168 17.99 -1.12 -13.10
N SER A 169 18.56 -0.80 -14.27
CA SER A 169 17.79 -0.51 -15.47
C SER A 169 18.12 -1.49 -16.58
N TYR A 170 17.06 -1.93 -17.27
CA TYR A 170 17.15 -2.86 -18.39
C TYR A 170 16.24 -2.39 -19.52
N THR A 171 16.75 -2.39 -20.74
CA THR A 171 15.94 -2.09 -21.93
C THR A 171 15.47 -3.36 -22.62
N TYR A 172 14.16 -3.58 -22.67
CA TYR A 172 13.52 -4.69 -23.41
C TYR A 172 12.53 -4.14 -24.43
N LYS A 173 12.69 -4.49 -25.72
CA LYS A 173 11.81 -4.04 -26.82
C LYS A 173 11.54 -2.53 -26.77
N GLU A 174 12.60 -1.72 -26.70
CA GLU A 174 12.56 -0.25 -26.62
C GLU A 174 11.89 0.33 -25.36
N LYS A 175 11.44 -0.52 -24.42
CA LYS A 175 10.92 -0.08 -23.12
C LYS A 175 11.99 -0.24 -22.05
N VAL A 176 12.23 0.85 -21.31
CA VAL A 176 13.13 0.84 -20.14
C VAL A 176 12.33 0.37 -18.94
N TYR A 177 12.82 -0.69 -18.30
CA TYR A 177 12.33 -1.18 -17.03
C TYR A 177 13.34 -0.82 -15.96
N ARG A 178 12.86 -0.17 -14.89
CA ARG A 178 13.66 0.18 -13.72
C ARG A 178 13.20 -0.66 -12.55
N TYR A 179 14.16 -1.14 -11.79
CA TYR A 179 13.95 -1.84 -10.53
C TYR A 179 14.92 -1.22 -9.54
N MET A 180 14.44 -1.05 -8.32
CA MET A 180 15.28 -0.69 -7.22
C MET A 180 15.35 -1.89 -6.28
N VAL A 181 16.47 -2.04 -5.61
CA VAL A 181 16.65 -3.08 -4.59
C VAL A 181 17.16 -2.42 -3.33
N ASN A 182 16.55 -2.74 -2.19
CA ASN A 182 17.04 -2.32 -0.89
C ASN A 182 18.46 -2.85 -0.70
N GLY A 183 19.43 -1.96 -0.50
CA GLY A 183 20.84 -2.31 -0.38
C GLY A 183 21.21 -3.03 0.91
N GLU A 184 20.33 -2.98 1.91
CA GLU A 184 20.48 -3.66 3.20
C GLU A 184 19.86 -5.06 3.18
N THR A 185 18.56 -5.16 2.83
CA THR A 185 17.80 -6.42 2.93
C THR A 185 17.85 -7.25 1.65
N GLY A 186 18.09 -6.62 0.49
CA GLY A 186 17.98 -7.24 -0.83
C GLY A 186 16.55 -7.36 -1.35
N SER A 187 15.55 -6.74 -0.70
CA SER A 187 14.17 -6.70 -1.20
C SER A 187 14.06 -5.95 -2.52
N ILE A 188 13.20 -6.42 -3.42
CA ILE A 188 13.09 -5.93 -4.80
C ILE A 188 11.76 -5.21 -4.98
N SER A 189 11.82 -3.93 -5.34
CA SER A 189 10.67 -3.15 -5.81
C SER A 189 10.83 -2.84 -7.30
N GLY A 190 9.79 -3.14 -8.10
CA GLY A 190 9.79 -2.85 -9.53
C GLY A 190 8.90 -3.74 -10.39
N LYS A 191 8.74 -3.33 -11.66
CA LYS A 191 7.80 -3.97 -12.61
C LYS A 191 8.48 -5.04 -13.43
N VAL A 192 8.31 -6.31 -13.06
CA VAL A 192 8.86 -7.46 -13.83
C VAL A 192 8.17 -7.55 -15.20
N PRO A 193 8.86 -7.83 -16.33
CA PRO A 193 8.21 -7.88 -17.61
C PRO A 193 7.40 -9.17 -17.68
N ARG A 194 6.08 -9.06 -17.56
CA ARG A 194 5.17 -10.18 -17.77
C ARG A 194 5.12 -10.50 -19.25
N SER A 195 5.67 -11.64 -19.65
CA SER A 195 5.52 -12.13 -21.02
C SER A 195 4.10 -12.64 -21.21
N GLY A 196 3.26 -11.86 -21.89
CA GLY A 196 1.86 -12.22 -22.13
C GLY A 196 1.71 -13.63 -22.72
N TRP A 197 2.59 -14.02 -23.63
CA TRP A 197 2.62 -15.39 -24.19
C TRP A 197 2.83 -16.47 -23.13
N LYS A 198 3.76 -16.28 -22.17
CA LYS A 198 3.99 -17.26 -21.09
C LYS A 198 2.77 -17.41 -20.20
N ILE A 199 2.09 -16.29 -19.90
CA ILE A 199 0.85 -16.30 -19.11
C ILE A 199 -0.26 -17.01 -19.89
N THR A 200 -0.46 -16.67 -21.18
CA THR A 200 -1.47 -17.33 -22.02
C THR A 200 -1.26 -18.83 -22.11
N PHE A 201 -0.02 -19.30 -22.32
CA PHE A 201 0.28 -20.73 -22.42
C PHE A 201 0.08 -21.46 -21.09
N PHE A 202 0.46 -20.82 -19.97
CA PHE A 202 0.24 -21.38 -18.65
C PHE A 202 -1.26 -21.48 -18.32
N THR A 203 -2.03 -20.42 -18.59
CA THR A 203 -3.49 -20.43 -18.40
C THR A 203 -4.15 -21.50 -19.29
N LEU A 204 -3.75 -21.61 -20.56
CA LEU A 204 -4.29 -22.63 -21.47
C LEU A 204 -3.97 -24.06 -20.98
N PHE A 205 -2.76 -24.28 -20.48
CA PHE A 205 -2.37 -25.55 -19.88
C PHE A 205 -3.23 -25.88 -18.65
N CYS A 206 -3.44 -24.94 -17.73
CA CYS A 206 -4.32 -25.15 -16.57
C CYS A 206 -5.76 -25.49 -17.00
N VAL A 207 -6.31 -24.79 -18.00
CA VAL A 207 -7.65 -25.08 -18.53
C VAL A 207 -7.73 -26.49 -19.12
N LEU A 208 -6.71 -26.91 -19.89
CA LEU A 208 -6.65 -28.26 -20.47
C LEU A 208 -6.55 -29.35 -19.39
N VAL A 209 -5.77 -29.13 -18.34
CA VAL A 209 -5.66 -30.08 -17.21
C VAL A 209 -7.01 -30.22 -16.50
N VAL A 210 -7.71 -29.12 -16.22
CA VAL A 210 -9.05 -29.15 -15.60
C VAL A 210 -10.06 -29.87 -16.50
N ALA A 211 -10.06 -29.60 -17.80
CA ALA A 211 -10.94 -30.28 -18.75
C ALA A 211 -10.67 -31.79 -18.83
N ALA A 212 -9.40 -32.20 -18.83
CA ALA A 212 -9.01 -33.61 -18.82
C ALA A 212 -9.46 -34.33 -17.54
N ILE A 213 -9.35 -33.68 -16.38
CA ILE A 213 -9.82 -34.21 -15.10
C ILE A 213 -11.34 -34.41 -15.12
N ILE A 214 -12.10 -33.42 -15.59
CA ILE A 214 -13.57 -33.51 -15.69
C ILE A 214 -13.98 -34.65 -16.62
N LEU A 215 -13.33 -34.78 -17.79
CA LEU A 215 -13.61 -35.86 -18.73
C LEU A 215 -13.28 -37.24 -18.15
N TYR A 216 -12.18 -37.38 -17.40
CA TYR A 216 -11.83 -38.62 -16.73
C TYR A 216 -12.88 -39.06 -15.70
N PHE A 217 -13.38 -38.12 -14.88
CA PHE A 217 -14.45 -38.39 -13.92
C PHE A 217 -15.82 -38.60 -14.56
N TYR A 218 -16.05 -38.09 -15.77
CA TYR A 218 -17.29 -38.34 -16.51
C TYR A 218 -17.28 -39.71 -17.22
N GLN A 219 -16.09 -40.24 -17.54
CA GLN A 219 -15.93 -41.56 -18.18
C GLN A 219 -15.72 -42.72 -17.20
N SER A 220 -15.44 -42.44 -15.92
CA SER A 220 -15.35 -43.42 -14.83
C SER A 220 -16.69 -43.57 -14.11
#